data_AF-A0A2P4Y9X5-F1
#
_entry.id   AF-A0A2P4Y9X5-F1
#
_cell.length_a   1.000
_cell.length_b   1.000
_cell.length_c   1.000
_cell.angle_alpha   90.00
_cell.angle_beta   90.00
_cell.angle_gamma   90.00
#
_symmetry.space_group_name_H-M   'P 1'
#
loop_
_entity.id
_entity.type
_entity.pdbx_description
1 polymer ?
#
loop_
_entity_poly.entity_id
_entity_poly.type
_entity_poly.pdbx_seq_one_letter_code
_entity_poly.pdbx_strand_id
1 'polypeptide(L)'
;MWGIGLALMLVVCGVVFIVLGLQAHEADRKAQSAALFKWMPKTTAEDTSDSFFNCSTITFAMDAPEFTSFYVWNLTNAQDVLAGGAVQPKLEQVGPYTYEKKTRKLNVKFHSIQDDTYDSDNYGV
;
A
#
# COMPACT_ATOMS: atom_id res chain seq x y z
N MET A 1 -38.67 30.86 -2.89
CA MET A 1 -37.27 30.64 -3.37
C MET A 1 -36.23 30.53 -2.24
N TRP A 2 -36.60 30.19 -0.99
CA TRP A 2 -35.65 30.09 0.13
C TRP A 2 -35.21 28.64 0.45
N GLY A 3 -36.05 27.64 0.14
CA GLY A 3 -35.73 26.23 0.43
C GLY A 3 -34.56 25.66 -0.39
N ILE A 4 -34.39 26.10 -1.64
CA ILE A 4 -33.30 25.64 -2.50
C ILE A 4 -31.95 26.17 -2.00
N GLY A 5 -31.90 27.42 -1.49
CA GLY A 5 -30.68 28.00 -0.92
C GLY A 5 -30.23 27.26 0.35
N LEU A 6 -31.18 26.91 1.23
CA LEU A 6 -30.89 26.12 2.43
C LEU A 6 -30.41 24.70 2.10
N ALA A 7 -31.01 24.05 1.11
CA ALA A 7 -30.60 22.73 0.66
C ALA A 7 -29.16 22.72 0.12
N LEU A 8 -28.80 23.72 -0.70
CA LEU A 8 -27.43 23.85 -1.21
C LEU A 8 -26.41 24.10 -0.10
N MET A 9 -26.78 24.89 0.92
CA MET A 9 -25.91 25.18 2.06
C MET A 9 -25.62 23.93 2.90
N LEU A 10 -26.62 23.07 3.12
CA LEU A 10 -26.44 21.79 3.81
C LEU A 10 -25.57 20.81 3.03
N VAL A 11 -25.71 20.75 1.70
CA VAL A 11 -24.85 19.91 0.85
C VAL A 11 -23.40 20.36 0.92
N VAL A 12 -23.16 21.67 0.81
CA VAL A 12 -21.80 22.24 0.93
C VAL A 12 -21.22 21.95 2.31
N CYS A 13 -22.00 22.12 3.37
CA CYS A 13 -21.57 21.81 4.73
C CYS A 13 -21.22 20.31 4.90
N GLY A 14 -22.03 19.42 4.33
CA GLY A 14 -21.76 17.98 4.32
C GLY A 14 -20.46 17.62 3.59
N VAL A 15 -20.20 18.22 2.42
CA VAL A 15 -18.95 18.02 1.68
C VAL A 15 -17.74 18.51 2.50
N VAL A 16 -17.86 19.65 3.18
CA VAL A 16 -16.80 20.17 4.05
C VAL A 16 -16.50 19.21 5.21
N PHE A 17 -17.54 18.66 5.86
CA PHE A 17 -17.34 17.67 6.93
C PHE A 17 -16.65 16.40 6.44
N ILE A 18 -16.98 15.91 5.25
CA ILE A 18 -16.32 14.74 4.65
C ILE A 18 -14.84 15.03 4.39
N VAL A 19 -14.53 16.19 3.81
CA VAL A 19 -13.13 16.58 3.54
C VAL A 19 -12.33 16.73 4.83
N LEU A 20 -12.88 17.40 5.84
CA LEU A 20 -12.22 17.55 7.15
C LEU A 20 -12.01 16.19 7.84
N GLY A 21 -12.99 15.27 7.74
CA GLY A 21 -12.88 13.91 8.27
C GLY A 21 -11.75 13.11 7.59
N LEU A 22 -11.60 13.23 6.27
CA LEU A 22 -10.50 12.61 5.53
C LEU A 22 -9.15 13.18 5.96
N GLN A 23 -9.03 14.50 6.10
CA GLN A 23 -7.80 15.17 6.55
C GLN A 23 -7.40 14.77 7.98
N ALA A 24 -8.38 14.71 8.90
CA ALA A 24 -8.13 14.26 10.27
C ALA A 24 -7.66 12.80 10.32
N HIS A 25 -8.30 11.93 9.54
CA HIS A 25 -7.90 10.53 9.44
C HIS A 25 -6.50 10.37 8.81
N GLU A 26 -6.14 11.21 7.84
CA GLU A 26 -4.77 11.23 7.30
C GLU A 26 -3.74 11.74 8.31
N ALA A 27 -4.08 12.75 9.12
CA ALA A 27 -3.22 13.29 10.17
C ALA A 27 -2.95 12.26 11.27
N ASP A 28 -3.99 11.57 11.75
CA ASP A 28 -3.85 10.47 12.73
C ASP A 28 -2.97 9.35 12.19
N ARG A 29 -3.12 9.01 10.90
CA ARG A 29 -2.26 8.00 10.25
C ARG A 29 -0.80 8.42 10.22
N LYS A 30 -0.50 9.71 10.01
CA LYS A 30 0.88 10.25 10.05
C LYS A 30 1.44 10.25 11.47
N ALA A 31 0.62 10.60 12.46
CA ALA A 31 1.02 10.58 13.86
C ALA A 31 1.33 9.16 14.34
N GLN A 32 0.49 8.17 13.98
CA GLN A 32 0.72 6.77 14.30
C GLN A 32 2.00 6.21 13.67
N SER A 33 2.30 6.55 12.40
CA SER A 33 3.57 6.14 11.78
C SER A 33 4.77 6.79 12.48
N ALA A 34 4.70 8.09 12.79
CA ALA A 34 5.78 8.79 13.48
C ALA A 34 6.05 8.21 14.89
N ALA A 35 4.99 7.82 15.62
CA ALA A 35 5.10 7.19 16.93
C ALA A 35 5.73 5.79 16.86
N LEU A 36 5.40 5.00 15.82
CA LEU A 36 5.99 3.68 15.59
C LEU A 36 7.52 3.78 15.40
N PHE A 37 7.98 4.82 14.71
CA PHE A 37 9.40 5.02 14.42
C PHE A 37 10.16 5.82 15.50
N LYS A 38 9.47 6.42 16.48
CA LYS A 38 10.09 7.19 17.57
C LYS A 38 10.94 6.33 18.52
N TRP A 39 10.52 5.09 18.75
CA TRP A 39 11.18 4.14 19.67
C TRP A 39 12.19 3.23 18.98
N MET A 40 12.37 3.37 17.68
CA MET A 40 13.44 2.63 17.01
C MET A 40 14.78 3.23 17.46
N PRO A 41 15.69 2.41 18.00
CA PRO A 41 17.03 2.87 18.31
C PRO A 41 17.64 3.46 17.04
N LYS A 42 18.05 4.73 17.08
CA LYS A 42 18.95 5.30 16.04
C LYS A 42 20.37 4.77 16.26
N THR A 43 20.50 3.46 16.48
CA THR A 43 21.79 2.85 16.81
C THR A 43 22.62 2.80 15.55
N THR A 44 23.79 3.42 15.66
CA THR A 44 24.99 3.13 14.89
C THR A 44 24.97 1.70 14.38
N ALA A 45 25.04 1.58 13.05
CA ALA A 45 25.02 0.34 12.30
C ALA A 45 25.97 -0.71 12.91
N GLU A 46 25.39 -1.82 13.32
CA GLU A 46 26.03 -3.13 13.22
C GLU A 46 25.16 -3.95 12.26
N ASP A 47 25.82 -4.55 11.27
CA ASP A 47 25.39 -4.88 9.90
C ASP A 47 24.09 -5.69 9.72
N THR A 48 23.41 -6.12 10.78
CA THR A 48 22.21 -6.98 10.72
C THR A 48 20.90 -6.19 10.66
N SER A 49 20.85 -4.99 11.25
CA SER A 49 19.61 -4.18 11.28
C SER A 49 19.37 -3.39 9.99
N ASP A 50 20.41 -3.15 9.19
CA ASP A 50 20.31 -2.41 7.92
C ASP A 50 19.45 -3.15 6.90
N SER A 51 19.52 -4.47 6.83
CA SER A 51 18.66 -5.27 5.92
C SER A 51 17.18 -5.21 6.30
N PHE A 52 16.87 -5.08 7.60
CA PHE A 52 15.52 -4.93 8.11
C PHE A 52 14.99 -3.50 7.88
N PHE A 53 15.82 -2.47 8.11
CA PHE A 53 15.44 -1.08 7.88
C PHE A 53 15.39 -0.70 6.39
N ASN A 54 16.26 -1.30 5.57
CA ASN A 54 16.30 -1.18 4.11
C ASN A 54 15.37 -2.19 3.42
N CYS A 55 14.66 -3.04 4.17
CA CYS A 55 13.60 -3.85 3.59
C CYS A 55 12.57 -2.90 2.96
N SER A 56 12.15 -3.23 1.73
CA SER A 56 11.32 -2.36 0.90
C SER A 56 9.93 -2.04 1.46
N THR A 57 9.66 -2.48 2.68
CA THR A 57 8.33 -2.51 3.27
C THR A 57 8.29 -1.93 4.69
N ILE A 58 9.41 -1.56 5.36
CA ILE A 58 9.35 -1.08 6.76
C ILE A 58 9.68 0.40 6.94
N THR A 59 10.72 0.95 6.32
CA THR A 59 11.21 2.26 6.78
C THR A 59 11.42 3.29 5.68
N PHE A 60 11.95 2.94 4.50
CA PHE A 60 12.32 3.97 3.52
C PHE A 60 12.17 3.62 2.03
N ALA A 61 11.93 2.37 1.61
CA ALA A 61 11.88 2.09 0.16
C ALA A 61 10.52 2.36 -0.53
N MET A 62 9.62 3.13 0.11
CA MET A 62 8.47 3.72 -0.58
C MET A 62 8.68 5.22 -0.88
N ASP A 63 9.92 5.73 -0.80
CA ASP A 63 10.22 7.12 -1.17
C ASP A 63 10.07 7.37 -2.68
N ALA A 64 10.30 6.33 -3.49
CA ALA A 64 9.99 6.37 -4.92
C ALA A 64 8.59 5.81 -5.19
N PRO A 65 7.70 6.53 -5.91
CA PRO A 65 6.39 6.01 -6.27
C PRO A 65 6.54 4.79 -7.21
N GLU A 66 6.06 3.64 -6.75
CA GLU A 66 6.01 2.42 -7.56
C GLU A 66 4.77 2.44 -8.46
N PHE A 67 4.98 2.40 -9.78
CA PHE A 67 3.90 2.28 -10.76
C PHE A 67 3.89 0.90 -11.39
N THR A 68 2.72 0.26 -11.41
CA THR A 68 2.51 -0.99 -12.15
C THR A 68 1.59 -0.70 -13.33
N SER A 69 2.04 -1.00 -14.54
CA SER A 69 1.25 -0.84 -15.76
C SER A 69 0.78 -2.20 -16.26
N PHE A 70 -0.54 -2.34 -16.44
CA PHE A 70 -1.15 -3.55 -16.97
C PHE A 70 -1.47 -3.36 -18.45
N TYR A 71 -1.14 -4.37 -19.24
CA TYR A 71 -1.54 -4.51 -20.63
C TYR A 71 -2.48 -5.70 -20.73
N VAL A 72 -3.63 -5.48 -21.34
CA VAL A 72 -4.67 -6.50 -21.51
C VAL A 72 -4.71 -6.90 -22.97
N TRP A 73 -4.83 -8.20 -23.25
CA TRP A 73 -5.08 -8.70 -24.59
C TRP A 73 -6.59 -8.80 -24.83
N ASN A 74 -7.12 -7.89 -25.63
CA ASN A 74 -8.50 -7.88 -26.05
C ASN A 74 -8.72 -8.92 -27.16
N LEU A 75 -9.63 -9.87 -26.95
CA LEU A 75 -9.99 -10.88 -27.94
C LEU A 75 -11.15 -10.38 -28.82
N THR A 76 -10.83 -9.98 -30.04
CA THR A 76 -11.80 -9.32 -30.95
C THR A 76 -12.76 -10.30 -31.65
N ASN A 77 -12.42 -11.59 -31.69
CA ASN A 77 -13.21 -12.65 -32.34
C ASN A 77 -13.63 -13.76 -31.36
N ALA A 78 -14.09 -13.39 -30.16
CA ALA A 78 -14.46 -14.34 -29.12
C ALA A 78 -15.57 -15.32 -29.55
N GLN A 79 -16.63 -14.84 -30.22
CA GLN A 79 -17.71 -15.72 -30.72
C GLN A 79 -17.19 -16.79 -31.71
N ASP A 80 -16.30 -16.43 -32.62
CA ASP A 80 -15.80 -17.34 -33.65
C ASP A 80 -14.88 -18.42 -33.05
N VAL A 81 -14.09 -18.03 -32.04
CA VAL A 81 -13.24 -18.96 -31.27
C VAL A 81 -14.10 -19.94 -30.47
N LEU A 82 -15.21 -19.48 -29.90
CA LEU A 82 -16.14 -20.32 -29.12
C LEU A 82 -16.99 -21.24 -30.00
N ALA A 83 -17.27 -20.85 -31.24
CA ALA A 83 -18.07 -21.63 -32.18
C ALA A 83 -17.38 -22.91 -32.70
N GLY A 84 -16.13 -23.18 -32.29
CA GLY A 84 -15.43 -24.44 -32.55
C GLY A 84 -14.88 -24.58 -33.98
N GLY A 85 -15.02 -23.56 -34.82
CA GLY A 85 -14.28 -23.47 -36.07
C GLY A 85 -12.80 -23.21 -35.77
N ALA A 86 -11.89 -23.80 -36.54
CA ALA A 86 -10.44 -23.60 -36.42
C ALA A 86 -10.02 -22.17 -36.85
N VAL A 87 -10.61 -21.16 -36.22
CA VAL A 87 -10.39 -19.74 -36.45
C VAL A 87 -9.37 -19.28 -35.43
N GLN A 88 -8.29 -18.66 -35.91
CA GLN A 88 -7.21 -18.18 -35.05
C GLN A 88 -7.71 -17.01 -34.18
N PRO A 89 -7.44 -17.00 -32.87
CA PRO A 89 -7.79 -15.88 -32.00
C PRO A 89 -7.05 -14.60 -32.43
N LYS A 90 -7.80 -13.51 -32.57
CA LYS A 90 -7.32 -12.18 -32.93
C LYS A 90 -7.23 -11.32 -31.67
N LEU A 91 -6.00 -11.13 -31.21
CA LEU A 91 -5.68 -10.37 -30.01
C LEU A 91 -5.24 -8.97 -30.36
N GLU A 92 -5.79 -7.98 -29.67
CA GLU A 92 -5.35 -6.59 -29.73
C GLU A 92 -4.86 -6.16 -28.35
N GLN A 93 -3.68 -5.56 -28.25
CA GLN A 93 -3.15 -5.08 -26.98
C GLN A 93 -3.82 -3.77 -26.59
N VAL A 94 -4.41 -3.73 -25.40
CA VAL A 94 -5.03 -2.54 -24.81
C VAL A 94 -4.26 -2.15 -23.55
N GLY A 95 -3.74 -0.92 -23.53
CA GLY A 95 -3.01 -0.36 -22.39
C GLY A 95 -2.08 0.78 -22.78
N PRO A 96 -1.34 1.35 -21.80
CA PRO A 96 -1.22 0.89 -20.41
C PRO A 96 -2.34 1.38 -19.48
N TYR A 97 -2.80 0.50 -18.58
CA TYR A 97 -3.54 0.89 -17.38
C TYR A 97 -2.57 0.98 -16.21
N THR A 98 -2.18 2.19 -15.83
CA THR A 98 -1.15 2.44 -14.81
C THR A 98 -1.78 2.69 -13.44
N TYR A 99 -1.34 1.94 -12.44
CA TYR A 99 -1.75 2.09 -11.05
C TYR A 99 -0.54 2.40 -10.16
N GLU A 100 -0.73 3.32 -9.22
CA GLU A 100 0.22 3.61 -8.16
C GLU A 100 0.06 2.59 -7.04
N LYS A 101 1.12 1.85 -6.70
CA LYS A 101 1.10 0.87 -5.63
C LYS A 101 1.40 1.55 -4.30
N LYS A 102 0.43 1.55 -3.38
CA LYS A 102 0.59 2.01 -2.00
C LYS A 102 0.56 0.80 -1.07
N THR A 103 1.68 0.53 -0.39
CA THR A 103 1.79 -0.60 0.56
C THR A 103 2.06 -0.07 1.96
N ARG A 104 1.55 -0.76 2.99
CA ARG A 104 1.79 -0.40 4.39
C ARG A 104 1.83 -1.66 5.23
N LYS A 105 2.83 -1.81 6.11
CA LYS A 105 2.76 -2.82 7.18
C LYS A 105 1.90 -2.31 8.33
N LEU A 106 0.96 -3.14 8.75
CA LEU A 106 0.12 -2.90 9.91
C LEU A 106 0.47 -3.93 10.99
N ASN A 107 0.31 -3.58 12.26
CA ASN A 107 0.51 -4.47 13.41
C ASN A 107 1.92 -5.09 13.53
N VAL A 108 2.97 -4.31 13.22
CA VAL A 108 4.35 -4.74 13.46
C VAL A 108 4.57 -4.85 14.97
N LYS A 109 4.79 -6.07 15.46
CA LYS A 109 5.17 -6.34 16.85
C LYS A 109 6.66 -6.69 16.89
N PHE A 110 7.43 -5.88 17.60
CA PHE A 110 8.81 -6.20 17.91
C PHE A 110 8.84 -7.11 19.13
N HIS A 111 9.46 -8.29 18.99
CA HIS A 111 9.82 -9.12 20.14
C HIS A 111 11.24 -8.74 20.52
N SER A 112 11.45 -8.19 21.71
CA SER A 112 12.78 -8.12 22.28
C SER A 112 13.21 -9.56 22.55
N ILE A 113 14.32 -9.99 21.95
CA ILE A 113 15.03 -11.14 22.49
C ILE A 113 15.57 -10.64 23.84
N GLN A 114 15.07 -11.24 24.92
CA GLN A 114 15.74 -11.18 26.21
C GLN A 114 17.12 -11.80 25.99
N ASP A 115 18.16 -10.98 26.09
CA ASP A 115 19.58 -11.33 25.97
C ASP A 115 20.06 -12.16 27.18
N ASP A 116 19.24 -13.12 27.59
CA ASP A 116 19.44 -13.96 28.78
C ASP A 116 19.24 -15.45 28.45
N THR A 117 19.06 -15.82 27.17
CA THR A 117 19.06 -17.23 26.75
C THR A 117 19.66 -17.42 25.36
N TYR A 118 20.84 -16.84 25.11
CA TYR A 118 21.75 -17.42 24.13
C TYR A 118 22.45 -18.62 24.80
N ASP A 119 21.71 -19.70 24.98
CA ASP A 119 22.29 -20.99 25.38
C ASP A 119 23.04 -21.56 24.18
N SER A 120 24.33 -21.23 24.09
CA SER A 120 25.25 -21.74 23.08
C SER A 120 25.45 -23.26 23.16
N ASP A 121 24.93 -23.93 24.19
CA ASP A 121 25.25 -25.32 24.49
C ASP A 121 24.24 -26.31 23.86
N ASN A 122 23.19 -25.81 23.19
CA ASN A 122 22.11 -26.65 22.65
C ASN A 122 22.18 -26.95 21.14
N TYR A 123 23.29 -26.59 20.48
CA TYR A 123 23.64 -27.14 19.16
C TYR A 123 24.81 -28.10 19.34
N GLY A 124 24.45 -29.36 19.61
CA GLY A 124 25.39 -30.46 19.80
C GLY A 124 26.33 -30.68 18.61
N VAL A 125 27.58 -30.95 18.95
CA VAL A 125 28.54 -31.72 18.15
C VAL A 125 28.34 -33.20 18.42
#